data_AF-A0A858B9H0-F1
#
_entry.id   AF-A0A858B9H0-F1
#
_cell.length_a   1.000
_cell.length_b   1.000
_cell.length_c   1.000
_cell.angle_alpha   90.00
_cell.angle_beta   90.00
_cell.angle_gamma   90.00
#
_symmetry.space_group_name_H-M   'P 1'
#
loop_
_entity.id
_entity.type
_entity.pdbx_description
1 polymer ?
#
loop_
_entity_poly.entity_id
_entity_poly.type
_entity_poly.pdbx_seq_one_letter_code
_entity_poly.pdbx_strand_id
1 'polypeptide(L)'
;SLVMSVKINEDDEEIDDDQQIGRKLWGLVVCHHTNPRFVPFPLRYACEFLMQVFGVQVHREVELATQTREKHILQTQTVLCDMLLRDAPIAIVTQSPNVMDLV
;
A
#
# COMPACT_ATOMS: atom_id res chain seq x y z
N SER A 1 24.83 -15.13 4.57
CA SER A 1 23.43 -14.70 4.42
C SER A 1 23.09 -14.55 2.95
N LEU A 2 21.83 -14.77 2.57
CA LEU A 2 21.30 -14.46 1.23
C LEU A 2 20.33 -13.29 1.38
N VAL A 3 20.44 -12.28 0.53
CA VAL A 3 19.59 -11.09 0.56
C VAL A 3 19.01 -10.87 -0.82
N MET A 4 17.71 -10.61 -0.89
CA MET A 4 16.99 -10.37 -2.15
C MET A 4 16.09 -9.16 -2.01
N SER A 5 15.97 -8.37 -3.09
CA SER A 5 15.11 -7.20 -3.13
C SER A 5 13.68 -7.56 -3.49
N VAL A 6 12.72 -6.95 -2.78
CA VAL A 6 11.30 -6.95 -3.17
C VAL A 6 11.02 -5.59 -3.79
N LYS A 7 10.61 -5.59 -5.06
CA LYS A 7 10.25 -4.38 -5.80
C LYS A 7 8.76 -4.38 -6.11
N ILE A 8 8.13 -3.23 -6.02
CA ILE A 8 6.75 -3.00 -6.46
C ILE A 8 6.74 -1.96 -7.59
N ASN A 9 5.70 -1.94 -8.41
CA ASN A 9 5.52 -0.90 -9.41
C ASN A 9 5.12 0.40 -8.72
N GLU A 10 5.61 1.52 -9.22
CA GLU A 10 5.11 2.86 -8.93
C GLU A 10 4.04 3.21 -9.96
N ASP A 11 2.97 3.83 -9.48
CA ASP A 11 1.93 4.39 -10.33
C ASP A 11 2.43 5.79 -10.75
N ASP A 12 3.09 5.87 -11.91
CA ASP A 12 3.58 7.13 -12.46
C ASP A 12 2.39 8.04 -12.84
N GLU A 13 1.98 8.95 -11.95
CA GLU A 13 1.04 10.05 -12.27
C GLU A 13 1.73 11.24 -12.96
N GLU A 14 3.02 11.17 -13.27
CA GLU A 14 3.73 12.22 -14.00
C GLU A 14 4.07 11.76 -15.42
N ILE A 15 3.39 12.41 -16.38
CA ILE A 15 3.68 12.36 -17.81
C ILE A 15 5.04 13.04 -18.01
N ASP A 16 6.13 12.29 -17.90
CA ASP A 16 7.39 12.67 -18.53
C ASP A 16 7.92 11.52 -19.40
N ASP A 17 8.37 11.92 -20.58
CA ASP A 17 8.53 11.13 -21.79
C ASP A 17 9.84 10.32 -21.76
N ASP A 18 9.94 9.29 -20.90
CA ASP A 18 10.87 8.14 -21.04
C ASP A 18 10.51 7.01 -20.03
N GLN A 19 9.30 6.46 -20.13
CA GLN A 19 8.69 5.57 -19.12
C GLN A 19 9.35 4.18 -19.03
N GLN A 20 10.47 4.07 -18.30
CA GLN A 20 10.70 2.86 -17.51
C GLN A 20 9.67 2.88 -16.38
N ILE A 21 8.66 2.02 -16.45
CA ILE A 21 7.75 1.70 -15.33
C ILE A 21 8.56 1.78 -14.02
N GLY A 22 8.33 2.84 -13.22
CA GLY A 22 9.11 3.08 -12.01
C GLY A 22 9.01 1.85 -11.10
N ARG A 23 10.11 1.14 -10.85
CA ARG A 23 10.13 0.02 -9.90
C ARG A 23 10.75 0.47 -8.60
N LYS A 24 9.94 0.70 -7.58
CA LYS A 24 10.38 1.05 -6.24
C LYS A 24 10.92 -0.15 -5.49
N LEU A 25 12.02 0.02 -4.76
CA LEU A 25 12.42 -0.91 -3.72
C LEU A 25 11.44 -0.80 -2.54
N TRP A 26 10.60 -1.82 -2.35
CA TRP A 26 9.67 -1.87 -1.22
C TRP A 26 10.35 -2.38 0.05
N GLY A 27 11.24 -3.37 -0.09
CA GLY A 27 11.95 -3.96 1.04
C GLY A 27 12.92 -5.05 0.64
N LEU A 28 13.46 -5.75 1.64
CA LEU A 28 14.41 -6.84 1.48
C LEU A 28 13.92 -8.11 2.17
N VAL A 29 14.14 -9.26 1.54
CA VAL A 29 14.07 -10.57 2.21
C VAL A 29 15.48 -11.02 2.55
N VAL A 30 15.72 -11.22 3.84
CA VAL A 30 17.05 -11.53 4.38
C VAL A 30 17.03 -12.92 5.02
N CYS A 31 17.84 -13.83 4.49
CA CYS A 31 17.99 -15.18 5.01
C CYS A 31 19.33 -15.34 5.73
N HIS A 32 19.28 -15.78 6.99
CA HIS A 32 20.44 -16.07 7.82
C HIS A 32 20.62 -17.58 8.02
N HIS A 33 21.86 -18.01 8.22
CA HIS A 33 22.20 -19.38 8.59
C HIS A 33 23.28 -19.31 9.67
N THR A 34 23.19 -20.16 10.68
CA THR A 34 24.10 -20.15 11.85
C THR A 34 25.54 -20.54 11.46
N ASN A 35 25.70 -21.33 10.39
CA ASN A 35 26.99 -21.72 9.83
C ASN A 35 27.19 -21.15 8.41
N PRO A 36 28.45 -21.02 7.92
CA PRO A 36 28.72 -20.67 6.53
C PRO A 36 27.98 -21.60 5.57
N ARG A 37 27.21 -21.01 4.65
CA ARG A 37 26.38 -21.75 3.70
C ARG A 37 26.49 -21.16 2.31
N PHE A 38 26.93 -21.99 1.36
CA PHE A 38 26.91 -21.66 -0.05
C PHE A 38 25.51 -21.93 -0.62
N VAL A 39 24.98 -20.98 -1.39
CA VAL A 39 23.71 -21.13 -2.13
C VAL A 39 24.05 -21.11 -3.61
N PRO A 40 23.87 -22.21 -4.36
CA PRO A 40 24.25 -22.28 -5.76
C PRO A 40 23.40 -21.36 -6.64
N PHE A 41 23.94 -20.91 -7.77
CA PHE A 41 23.29 -19.94 -8.66
C PHE A 41 21.87 -20.33 -9.09
N PRO A 42 21.57 -21.58 -9.52
CA PRO A 42 20.21 -21.93 -9.93
C PRO A 42 19.17 -21.71 -8.83
N LEU A 43 19.55 -21.93 -7.57
CA LEU A 43 18.67 -21.68 -6.43
C LEU A 43 18.48 -20.19 -6.18
N ARG A 44 19.55 -19.38 -6.27
CA ARG A 44 19.44 -17.91 -6.14
C ARG A 44 18.52 -17.32 -7.21
N TYR A 45 18.62 -17.81 -8.45
CA TYR A 45 17.78 -17.39 -9.56
C TYR A 45 16.30 -17.77 -9.34
N ALA A 46 16.03 -18.99 -8.89
CA ALA A 46 14.68 -19.41 -8.54
C ALA A 46 14.09 -18.54 -7.41
N CYS A 47 14.89 -18.22 -6.38
CA CYS A 47 14.44 -17.33 -5.32
C CYS A 47 14.22 -15.89 -5.81
N GLU A 48 15.05 -15.38 -6.74
CA GLU A 48 14.82 -14.07 -7.36
C GLU A 48 13.48 -14.02 -8.11
N PHE A 49 13.16 -15.06 -8.89
CA PHE A 49 11.85 -15.17 -9.53
C PHE A 49 10.70 -15.18 -8.52
N LEU A 50 10.85 -15.93 -7.42
CA LEU A 50 9.88 -15.92 -6.32
C LEU A 50 9.68 -14.51 -5.76
N MET A 51 10.75 -13.72 -5.61
CA MET A 51 10.66 -12.34 -5.12
C MET A 51 9.96 -11.40 -6.10
N GLN A 52 10.06 -11.65 -7.40
CA GLN A 52 9.29 -10.90 -8.40
C GLN A 52 7.79 -11.17 -8.26
N VAL A 53 7.39 -12.44 -8.14
CA VAL A 53 5.98 -12.82 -7.91
C VAL A 53 5.47 -12.27 -6.57
N PHE A 54 6.31 -12.31 -5.54
CA PHE A 54 5.99 -11.72 -4.24
C PHE A 54 5.76 -10.21 -4.35
N GLY A 55 6.61 -9.48 -5.08
CA GLY A 55 6.44 -8.06 -5.35
C GLY A 55 5.10 -7.71 -6.02
N VAL A 56 4.66 -8.52 -6.98
CA VAL A 56 3.34 -8.35 -7.63
C VAL A 56 2.20 -8.48 -6.62
N GLN A 57 2.25 -9.47 -5.72
CA GLN A 57 1.22 -9.65 -4.69
C GLN A 57 1.22 -8.52 -3.67
N VAL A 58 2.40 -8.05 -3.24
CA VAL A 58 2.51 -6.91 -2.33
C VAL A 58 1.92 -5.65 -2.97
N HIS A 59 2.24 -5.38 -4.25
CA HIS A 59 1.67 -4.23 -4.97
C HIS A 59 0.14 -4.28 -5.00
N ARG A 60 -0.44 -5.45 -5.31
CA ARG A 60 -1.91 -5.63 -5.29
C ARG A 60 -2.52 -5.37 -3.91
N GLU A 61 -1.91 -5.87 -2.85
CA GLU A 61 -2.41 -5.64 -1.48
C GLU A 61 -2.34 -4.15 -1.10
N VAL A 62 -1.26 -3.46 -1.51
CA VAL A 62 -1.12 -2.01 -1.32
C VAL A 62 -2.21 -1.25 -2.08
N GLU A 63 -2.46 -1.61 -3.34
CA GLU A 63 -3.51 -1.00 -4.17
C GLU A 63 -4.91 -1.21 -3.56
N LEU A 64 -5.22 -2.43 -3.10
CA LEU A 64 -6.48 -2.72 -2.42
C LEU A 64 -6.65 -1.94 -1.11
N ALA A 65 -5.56 -1.75 -0.35
CA ALA A 65 -5.58 -0.94 0.86
C ALA A 65 -5.85 0.54 0.53
N THR A 66 -5.24 1.08 -0.54
CA THR A 66 -5.51 2.43 -1.05
C THR A 66 -6.97 2.58 -1.46
N GLN A 67 -7.51 1.66 -2.26
CA GLN A 67 -8.91 1.69 -2.69
C GLN A 67 -9.88 1.65 -1.49
N THR A 68 -9.59 0.81 -0.48
CA THR A 68 -10.41 0.72 0.74
C THR A 68 -10.38 2.04 1.51
N ARG A 69 -9.20 2.67 1.61
CA ARG A 69 -9.04 3.97 2.25
C ARG A 69 -9.79 5.07 1.51
N GLU A 70 -9.72 5.12 0.19
CA GLU A 70 -10.47 6.10 -0.63
C GLU A 70 -11.98 5.95 -0.44
N LYS A 71 -12.48 4.72 -0.45
CA LYS A 71 -13.90 4.44 -0.15
C LYS A 71 -14.28 4.95 1.24
N HIS A 72 -13.45 4.70 2.25
CA HIS A 72 -13.69 5.18 3.61
C HIS A 72 -13.71 6.71 3.68
N ILE A 73 -12.79 7.38 2.97
CA ILE A 73 -12.76 8.85 2.87
C ILE A 73 -14.06 9.36 2.24
N LEU A 74 -14.52 8.77 1.13
CA LEU A 74 -15.76 9.18 0.47
C LEU A 74 -16.99 8.99 1.35
N GLN A 75 -17.06 7.90 2.12
CA GLN A 75 -18.12 7.68 3.09
C GLN A 75 -18.10 8.74 4.20
N THR A 76 -16.93 9.02 4.75
CA THR A 76 -16.73 10.06 5.77
C THR A 76 -17.14 11.44 5.25
N GLN A 77 -16.75 11.79 4.01
CA GLN A 77 -17.14 13.04 3.37
C GLN A 77 -18.66 13.14 3.18
N THR A 78 -19.31 12.04 2.78
CA THR A 78 -20.78 12.00 2.62
C THR A 78 -21.47 12.32 3.94
N VAL A 79 -21.07 11.63 5.01
CA VAL A 79 -21.64 11.86 6.35
C VAL A 79 -21.37 13.29 6.83
N LEU A 80 -20.15 13.81 6.62
CA LEU A 80 -19.80 15.18 7.00
C LEU A 80 -20.64 16.21 6.24
N CYS A 81 -20.86 16.03 4.93
CA CYS A 81 -21.74 16.89 4.13
C CYS A 81 -23.16 16.91 4.70
N ASP A 82 -23.72 15.75 5.06
CA ASP A 82 -25.04 15.65 5.68
C ASP A 82 -25.08 16.35 7.06
N MET A 83 -24.01 16.28 7.84
CA MET A 83 -23.90 17.01 9.12
C MET A 83 -23.85 18.53 8.92
N LEU A 84 -23.15 19.02 7.89
CA LEU A 84 -23.01 20.44 7.59
C LEU A 84 -24.30 21.09 7.07
N LEU A 85 -25.20 20.30 6.48
CA LEU A 85 -26.52 20.75 6.02
C LEU A 85 -27.56 20.89 7.15
N ARG A 86 -27.21 20.57 8.41
CA ARG A 86 -28.10 20.73 9.56
C ARG A 86 -28.34 22.21 9.89
N ASP A 87 -29.53 22.54 10.38
CA ASP A 87 -29.98 23.92 10.64
C ASP A 87 -29.11 24.71 11.64
N ALA A 88 -28.38 24.03 12.53
CA ALA A 88 -27.55 24.68 13.53
C ALA A 88 -26.20 23.96 13.71
N PRO A 89 -25.07 24.69 13.82
CA PRO A 89 -23.74 24.08 13.99
C PRO A 89 -23.61 23.19 15.23
N ILE A 90 -24.36 23.48 16.29
CA ILE A 90 -24.36 22.66 17.52
C ILE A 90 -24.90 21.23 17.27
N ALA A 91 -25.65 21.03 16.19
CA ALA A 91 -26.17 19.73 15.80
C ALA A 91 -25.06 18.76 15.36
N ILE A 92 -23.88 19.25 14.94
CA ILE A 92 -22.71 18.41 14.60
C ILE A 92 -22.21 17.62 15.83
N VAL A 93 -22.36 18.21 17.02
CA VAL A 93 -21.92 17.60 18.29
C VAL A 93 -23.06 16.87 19.00
N THR A 94 -24.28 17.41 18.92
CA THR A 94 -25.40 16.95 19.74
C THR A 94 -26.32 15.94 19.06
N GLN A 95 -26.34 15.86 17.72
CA GLN A 95 -27.17 14.91 16.97
C GLN A 95 -26.30 13.78 16.38
N SER A 96 -26.88 12.59 16.24
CA SER A 96 -26.20 11.41 15.68
C SER A 96 -26.44 11.30 14.16
N PRO A 97 -25.43 10.91 13.35
CA PRO A 97 -24.02 10.77 13.74
C PRO A 97 -23.41 12.12 14.12
N ASN A 98 -22.46 12.11 15.05
CA ASN A 98 -21.74 13.26 15.59
C ASN A 98 -20.26 13.25 15.17
N VAL A 99 -19.52 14.35 15.41
CA VAL A 99 -18.11 14.49 14.98
C VAL A 99 -17.18 13.38 15.47
N MET A 100 -17.45 12.75 16.61
CA MET A 100 -16.64 11.63 17.12
C MET A 100 -16.84 10.34 16.31
N ASP A 101 -17.92 10.24 15.52
CA ASP A 101 -18.20 9.08 14.66
C ASP A 101 -17.42 9.14 13.33
N LEU A 102 -16.66 10.22 13.08
CA LEU A 102 -15.87 10.43 11.85
C LEU A 102 -14.39 10.01 11.97
N VAL A 103 -13.93 9.57 13.14
CA VAL A 103 -12.52 9.25 13.45
C VAL A 103 -12.27 7.79 13.78
#